data_AF-A0A517MX67-F1
#
_entry.id   AF-A0A517MX67-F1
#
_cell.length_a   1.000
_cell.length_b   1.000
_cell.length_c   1.000
_cell.angle_alpha   90.00
_cell.angle_beta   90.00
_cell.angle_gamma   90.00
#
_symmetry.space_group_name_H-M   'P 1'
#
loop_
_entity.id
_entity.type
_entity.pdbx_description
1 polymer ?
#
loop_
_entity_poly.entity_id
_entity_poly.type
_entity_poly.pdbx_seq_one_letter_code
_entity_poly.pdbx_strand_id
1 'polypeptide(L)' 'MGAILHGPGVAFRVWAPHADFVSVVGSLNGCDAEAVMACEENGTWYVNVPDAKSAECR' A
#
# COMPACT_ATOMS: atom_id res chain seq x y z
N MET A 1 -5.59 -6.29 -8.64
CA MET A 1 -4.52 -5.99 -7.65
C MET A 1 -3.78 -4.78 -8.17
N GLY A 2 -3.52 -3.77 -7.33
CA GLY A 2 -2.99 -2.49 -7.80
C GLY A 2 -3.20 -1.34 -6.81
N ALA A 3 -2.74 -0.15 -7.18
CA ALA A 3 -2.93 1.09 -6.43
C ALA A 3 -4.25 1.75 -6.86
N ILE A 4 -5.13 2.00 -5.89
CA ILE A 4 -6.42 2.65 -6.08
C ILE A 4 -6.34 4.01 -5.40
N LEU A 5 -6.48 5.08 -6.16
CA LEU A 5 -6.61 6.43 -5.61
C LEU A 5 -7.95 6.52 -4.89
N HIS A 6 -7.92 6.87 -3.60
CA HIS A 6 -9.12 7.00 -2.78
C HIS A 6 -9.06 8.29 -1.97
N GLY A 7 -9.80 9.32 -2.41
CA GLY A 7 -9.87 10.61 -1.71
C GLY A 7 -8.49 11.19 -1.41
N PRO A 8 -8.21 11.68 -0.18
CA PRO A 8 -6.90 12.23 0.18
C PRO A 8 -5.79 11.16 0.34
N GLY A 9 -5.91 9.96 -0.23
CA GLY A 9 -4.91 8.90 -0.08
C GLY A 9 -4.90 7.86 -1.22
N VAL A 10 -4.04 6.86 -1.05
CA VAL A 10 -3.90 5.73 -1.98
C VAL A 10 -4.06 4.42 -1.21
N ALA A 11 -4.99 3.59 -1.68
CA ALA A 11 -5.17 2.23 -1.19
C ALA A 11 -4.38 1.26 -2.07
N PHE A 12 -3.52 0.43 -1.46
CA PHE A 12 -2.77 -0.62 -2.15
C PHE A 12 -3.36 -1.97 -1.80
N ARG A 13 -3.50 -2.82 -2.84
CA ARG A 13 -3.95 -4.21 -2.67
C ARG A 13 -3.07 -5.16 -3.47
N VAL A 14 -2.45 -6.11 -2.78
CA VAL A 14 -1.60 -7.14 -3.37
C VAL A 14 -2.01 -8.52 -2.88
N TRP A 15 -1.78 -9.56 -3.68
CA TRP A 15 -1.96 -10.94 -3.25
C TRP A 15 -0.59 -11.54 -2.99
N ALA A 16 -0.41 -12.01 -1.76
CA ALA A 16 0.84 -12.61 -1.31
C ALA A 16 0.51 -13.66 -0.24
N PRO A 17 -0.10 -14.80 -0.62
CA PRO A 17 -0.62 -15.78 0.32
C PRO A 17 0.45 -16.51 1.13
N HIS A 18 1.71 -16.39 0.71
CA HIS A 18 2.88 -16.98 1.37
C HIS A 18 3.81 -15.96 2.00
N ALA A 19 3.45 -14.67 2.00
CA ALA A 19 4.26 -13.65 2.66
C ALA A 19 3.93 -13.62 4.15
N ASP A 20 4.95 -13.54 5.01
CA ASP A 20 4.76 -13.31 6.45
C ASP A 20 4.35 -11.87 6.75
N PHE A 21 4.78 -10.93 5.89
CA PHE A 21 4.53 -9.51 6.03
C PHE A 21 4.66 -8.79 4.68
N VAL A 22 3.83 -7.78 4.48
CA VAL A 22 3.92 -6.89 3.32
C VAL A 22 3.82 -5.45 3.80
N SER A 23 4.69 -4.57 3.29
CA SER A 23 4.63 -3.13 3.51
C SER A 23 4.73 -2.37 2.20
N VAL A 24 4.11 -1.19 2.16
CA VAL A 24 4.26 -0.25 1.05
C VAL A 24 5.43 0.67 1.38
N VAL A 25 6.40 0.74 0.48
CA VAL A 25 7.59 1.61 0.60
C VAL A 25 7.70 2.43 -0.68
N GLY A 26 7.81 3.74 -0.55
CA GLY A 26 8.05 4.61 -1.70
C GLY A 26 8.26 6.07 -1.31
N SER A 27 8.49 6.93 -2.29
CA SER A 27 8.70 8.36 -2.04
C SER A 27 7.52 9.04 -1.33
N LEU A 28 6.33 8.44 -1.40
CA LEU A 28 5.12 8.88 -0.71
C LEU A 28 5.20 8.76 0.83
N ASN A 29 6.06 7.90 1.37
CA ASN A 29 6.27 7.72 2.80
C ASN A 29 7.75 7.79 3.18
N GLY A 30 8.57 8.56 2.45
CA GLY A 30 9.99 8.72 2.80
C GLY A 30 10.86 7.47 2.57
N CYS A 31 10.36 6.48 1.82
CA CYS A 31 10.95 5.14 1.73
C CYS A 31 10.97 4.40 3.08
N ASP A 32 10.04 4.71 3.97
CA ASP A 32 9.86 4.03 5.25
C ASP A 32 8.93 2.81 5.12
N ALA A 33 9.23 1.74 5.86
CA ALA A 33 8.44 0.51 5.88
C ALA A 33 7.29 0.54 6.90
N GLU A 34 6.91 1.72 7.39
CA GLU A 34 5.88 1.89 8.42
C GLU A 34 4.46 1.60 7.93
N ALA A 35 4.22 1.64 6.62
CA ALA A 35 2.92 1.33 6.01
C ALA A 35 2.72 -0.19 5.86
N VAL A 36 2.54 -0.86 7.00
CA VAL A 36 2.24 -2.29 7.09
C VAL A 36 0.88 -2.61 6.49
N MET A 37 0.82 -3.63 5.64
CA MET A 37 -0.44 -4.11 5.08
C MET A 37 -1.14 -5.07 6.03
N ALA A 38 -2.45 -4.93 6.15
CA ALA A 38 -3.30 -5.88 6.85
C ALA A 38 -3.52 -7.12 5.98
N CYS A 39 -3.35 -8.31 6.57
CA CYS A 39 -3.67 -9.58 5.93
C CYS A 39 -5.18 -9.82 6.02
N GLU A 40 -5.81 -9.97 4.87
CA GLU A 40 -7.23 -10.27 4.68
C GLU A 40 -7.44 -11.75 4.36
N GLU A 41 -8.68 -12.23 4.48
CA GLU A 41 -9.04 -13.59 4.07
C GLU A 41 -8.68 -13.85 2.59
N ASN A 42 -8.08 -15.02 2.33
CA ASN A 42 -7.50 -15.48 1.05
C ASN A 42 -6.08 -14.99 0.72
N GLY A 43 -5.28 -14.57 1.71
CA GLY A 43 -3.87 -14.21 1.49
C GLY A 43 -3.70 -12.91 0.71
N THR A 44 -4.71 -12.05 0.81
CA THR A 44 -4.70 -10.72 0.21
C THR A 44 -4.25 -9.72 1.25
N TRP A 45 -3.49 -8.73 0.81
CA TRP A 45 -2.94 -7.70 1.67
C TRP A 45 -3.52 -6.36 1.25
N TYR A 46 -3.94 -5.57 2.23
CA TYR A 46 -4.54 -4.25 2.03
C TYR A 46 -3.92 -3.21 2.95
N VAL A 47 -3.60 -2.03 2.40
CA VAL A 47 -3.27 -0.85 3.21
C VAL A 47 -3.84 0.39 2.56
N ASN A 48 -4.28 1.33 3.39
CA ASN A 48 -4.61 2.67 2.95
C ASN A 48 -3.55 3.63 3.49
N VAL A 49 -2.86 4.33 2.59
CA VAL A 49 -1.87 5.35 2.96
C VAL A 49 -2.54 6.73 2.81
N PRO A 50 -2.96 7.37 3.91
CA PRO A 50 -3.51 8.73 3.88
C PRO A 50 -2.41 9.72 3.54
N ASP A 51 -2.75 10.81 2.84
CA ASP A 51 -1.83 11.85 2.35
C ASP A 51 -0.79 11.39 1.32
N ALA A 52 -0.90 10.14 0.83
CA ALA A 52 -0.13 9.70 -0.33
C ALA A 52 -0.60 10.48 -1.57
N LYS A 53 0.02 11.64 -1.82
CA LYS A 53 -0.17 12.38 -3.05
C LYS A 53 0.36 11.52 -4.18
N SER A 54 -0.40 11.37 -5.26
CA SER A 54 0.11 10.90 -6.54
C SER A 54 1.25 11.84 -6.92
N ALA A 55 2.49 11.44 -6.62
CA ALA A 55 3.67 12.12 -7.11
C ALA A 55 3.65 11.94 -8.63
N GLU A 56 3.36 13.03 -9.32
CA GLU A 56 3.33 13.13 -10.76
C GLU A 56 4.67 12.64 -11.34
N CYS A 57 4.61 11.77 -12.34
CA CYS A 57 5.77 11.49 -13.19
C CYS A 57 6.15 12.79 -13.91
N ARG A 58 7.32 13.35 -13.60
CA ARG A 58 7.93 14.43 -14.38
C ARG A 58 8.78 13.86 -15.51
#